data_AF-A0A7W6CEI0-F1
#
_entry.id   AF-A0A7W6CEI0-F1
#
_cell.length_a   1.000
_cell.length_b   1.000
_cell.length_c   1.000
_cell.angle_alpha   90.00
_cell.angle_beta   90.00
_cell.angle_gamma   90.00
#
_symmetry.space_group_name_H-M   'P 1'
#
loop_
_entity.id
_entity.type
_entity.pdbx_description
1 polymer ?
#
loop_
_entity_poly.entity_id
_entity_poly.type
_entity_poly.pdbx_seq_one_letter_code
_entity_poly.pdbx_strand_id
1 'polypeptide(L)'
;MSIFRTTALSFATTAALGLATFTFVMPAHAATPAAPATFEKLEGDAPAIRVSYADLNLSTQEGRHVMRKRLAAAAHMVCDEASDLPDRLKARALYETCREEALDNATTHFAAKLKEKQLAQR
;
A
#
# COMPACT_ATOMS: atom_id res chain seq x y z
N MET A 1 -46.73 3.74 -14.95
CA MET A 1 -46.33 3.20 -13.61
C MET A 1 -45.22 4.11 -13.06
N SER A 2 -45.44 4.69 -11.87
CA SER A 2 -44.48 5.41 -10.98
C SER A 2 -43.73 6.61 -11.58
N ILE A 3 -44.14 7.88 -11.45
CA ILE A 3 -44.40 8.75 -10.27
C ILE A 3 -43.11 9.08 -9.48
N PHE A 4 -42.52 10.26 -9.73
CA PHE A 4 -41.97 11.26 -8.77
C PHE A 4 -41.26 12.38 -9.59
N ARG A 5 -42.01 13.45 -9.94
CA ARG A 5 -41.85 14.83 -9.42
C ARG A 5 -40.48 15.46 -9.71
N THR A 6 -40.33 16.32 -10.73
CA THR A 6 -40.51 17.80 -10.67
C THR A 6 -39.68 18.42 -9.52
N THR A 7 -38.68 19.28 -9.74
CA THR A 7 -38.76 20.60 -10.38
C THR A 7 -37.38 21.27 -10.48
N ALA A 8 -37.19 22.07 -11.54
CA ALA A 8 -36.38 23.31 -11.61
C ALA A 8 -34.85 23.15 -11.49
N LEU A 9 -34.02 23.25 -12.53
CA LEU A 9 -33.97 24.23 -13.63
C LEU A 9 -34.22 25.68 -13.19
N SER A 10 -33.15 26.48 -13.37
CA SER A 10 -33.11 27.94 -13.45
C SER A 10 -33.05 28.68 -12.11
N PHE A 11 -31.95 29.41 -11.89
CA PHE A 11 -31.96 30.86 -11.65
C PHE A 11 -30.54 31.40 -11.85
N ALA A 12 -30.23 31.73 -13.10
CA ALA A 12 -29.26 32.78 -13.39
C ALA A 12 -29.88 34.11 -12.97
N THR A 13 -29.24 34.86 -12.08
CA THR A 13 -29.39 36.32 -11.99
C THR A 13 -28.19 36.93 -11.27
N THR A 14 -27.45 37.70 -12.05
CA THR A 14 -26.39 38.64 -11.72
C THR A 14 -26.91 39.89 -11.00
N ALA A 15 -26.23 40.31 -9.93
CA ALA A 15 -26.01 41.69 -9.44
C ALA A 15 -25.25 41.55 -8.10
N ALA A 16 -24.17 42.26 -7.80
CA ALA A 16 -24.02 43.71 -7.89
C ALA A 16 -22.56 44.13 -8.06
N LEU A 17 -22.41 45.30 -8.66
CA LEU A 17 -21.17 46.03 -8.84
C LEU A 17 -20.60 46.51 -7.51
N GLY A 18 -19.29 46.30 -7.31
CA GLY A 18 -18.49 46.98 -6.31
C GLY A 18 -17.09 47.24 -6.88
N LEU A 19 -16.88 48.46 -7.41
CA LEU A 19 -15.60 48.97 -7.89
C LEU A 19 -14.63 49.17 -6.72
N ALA A 20 -13.53 48.41 -6.67
CA ALA A 20 -12.28 48.87 -6.06
C ALA A 20 -11.10 48.11 -6.70
N THR A 21 -10.31 48.87 -7.43
CA THR A 21 -9.07 48.49 -8.10
C THR A 21 -7.98 48.14 -7.10
N PHE A 22 -7.44 46.91 -7.17
CA PHE A 22 -6.02 46.66 -6.87
C PHE A 22 -5.54 45.54 -7.80
N THR A 23 -4.95 45.95 -8.93
CA THR A 23 -4.21 45.05 -9.82
C THR A 23 -2.91 44.67 -9.15
N PHE A 24 -2.91 43.56 -8.40
CA PHE A 24 -1.68 42.89 -8.02
C PHE A 24 -1.42 41.76 -9.01
N VAL A 25 -0.68 42.09 -10.07
CA VAL A 25 -0.14 41.09 -11.00
C VAL A 25 0.92 40.30 -10.23
N MET A 26 0.55 39.15 -9.66
CA MET A 26 1.53 38.13 -9.31
C MET A 26 1.97 37.42 -10.60
N PRO A 27 3.28 37.29 -10.87
CA PRO A 27 3.74 36.38 -11.91
C PRO A 27 3.39 34.96 -11.47
N ALA A 28 2.40 34.38 -12.16
CA ALA A 28 2.12 32.96 -12.07
C ALA A 28 3.35 32.19 -12.57
N HIS A 29 4.18 31.73 -11.64
CA HIS A 29 5.03 30.59 -11.93
C HIS A 29 4.07 29.46 -12.29
N ALA A 30 4.10 29.03 -13.55
CA ALA A 30 3.43 27.83 -13.98
C ALA A 30 4.00 26.68 -13.14
N ALA A 31 3.31 26.37 -12.03
CA ALA A 31 3.50 25.11 -11.35
C ALA A 31 3.07 24.06 -12.36
N THR A 32 4.04 23.46 -13.04
CA THR A 32 3.84 22.19 -13.72
C THR A 32 3.19 21.26 -12.71
N PRO A 33 1.93 20.83 -12.90
CA PRO A 33 1.35 19.84 -12.02
C PRO A 33 2.25 18.61 -12.14
N ALA A 34 2.98 18.30 -11.08
CA ALA A 34 3.64 17.02 -10.95
C ALA A 34 2.52 15.99 -11.06
N ALA A 35 2.44 15.30 -12.20
CA ALA A 35 1.51 14.21 -12.37
C ALA A 35 1.74 13.25 -11.20
N PRO A 36 0.68 12.77 -10.52
CA PRO A 36 0.84 11.77 -9.49
C PRO A 36 1.55 10.58 -10.15
N ALA A 37 2.75 10.26 -9.67
CA ALA A 37 3.41 9.02 -10.04
C ALA A 37 2.52 7.89 -9.55
N THR A 38 1.67 7.38 -10.43
CA THR A 38 0.99 6.10 -10.23
C THR A 38 2.08 5.05 -10.28
N PHE A 39 2.48 4.57 -9.10
CA PHE A 39 3.21 3.33 -8.98
C PHE A 39 2.25 2.23 -9.42
N GLU A 40 2.24 1.91 -10.71
CA GLU A 40 1.65 0.67 -11.19
C GLU A 40 2.38 -0.46 -10.47
N LYS A 41 1.68 -1.10 -9.55
CA LYS A 41 2.11 -2.36 -8.94
C LYS A 41 2.34 -3.31 -10.11
N LEU A 42 3.59 -3.60 -10.45
CA LEU A 42 3.88 -4.59 -11.49
C LEU A 42 3.23 -5.92 -11.06
N GLU A 43 2.10 -6.25 -11.67
CA GLU A 43 1.44 -7.55 -11.59
C GLU A 43 2.22 -8.58 -12.42
N GLY A 44 3.52 -8.70 -12.15
CA GLY A 44 4.28 -9.91 -12.40
C GLY A 44 4.12 -10.84 -11.20
N ASP A 45 4.22 -12.16 -11.41
CA ASP A 45 4.32 -13.14 -10.33
C ASP A 45 5.38 -12.68 -9.32
N ALA A 46 4.94 -12.08 -8.21
CA ALA A 46 5.85 -11.57 -7.21
C ALA A 46 6.64 -12.75 -6.64
N PRO A 47 7.96 -12.61 -6.46
CA PRO A 47 8.78 -13.70 -5.94
C PRO A 47 8.24 -14.13 -4.58
N ALA A 48 7.93 -15.42 -4.45
CA ALA A 48 7.26 -15.97 -3.29
C ALA A 48 7.87 -17.31 -2.88
N ILE A 49 8.05 -17.50 -1.57
CA ILE A 49 8.58 -18.73 -0.99
C ILE A 49 7.56 -19.31 0.00
N ARG A 50 7.36 -20.63 -0.05
CA ARG A 50 6.50 -21.33 0.91
C ARG A 50 7.24 -21.56 2.23
N VAL A 51 6.64 -21.15 3.34
CA VAL A 51 7.15 -21.40 4.69
C VAL A 51 6.26 -22.43 5.39
N SER A 52 6.84 -23.58 5.76
CA SER A 52 6.13 -24.61 6.52
C SER A 52 6.17 -24.31 8.03
N TYR A 53 5.04 -24.59 8.68
CA TYR A 53 4.84 -24.51 10.12
C TYR A 53 4.27 -25.80 10.71
N ALA A 54 4.24 -26.88 9.93
CA ALA A 54 3.66 -28.16 10.35
C ALA A 54 4.42 -28.80 11.53
N ASP A 55 5.70 -28.48 11.68
CA ASP A 55 6.59 -28.93 12.75
C ASP A 55 6.53 -28.03 14.00
N LEU A 56 5.82 -26.91 13.96
CA LEU A 56 5.76 -25.95 15.05
C LEU A 56 4.44 -26.04 15.82
N ASN A 57 4.54 -26.03 17.15
CA ASN A 57 3.39 -25.79 18.01
C ASN A 57 3.10 -24.28 18.13
N LEU A 58 2.19 -23.76 17.32
CA LEU A 58 1.85 -22.33 17.27
C LEU A 58 1.02 -21.86 18.48
N SER A 59 0.55 -22.78 19.33
CA SER A 59 -0.13 -22.44 20.58
C SER A 59 0.85 -21.99 21.67
N THR A 60 2.13 -22.33 21.56
CA THR A 60 3.17 -21.92 22.53
C THR A 60 3.87 -20.62 22.10
N GLN A 61 4.47 -19.92 23.06
CA GLN A 61 5.22 -18.70 22.77
C GLN A 61 6.47 -19.01 21.93
N GLU A 62 7.15 -20.11 22.24
CA GLU A 62 8.35 -20.60 21.58
C GLU A 62 8.06 -20.90 20.11
N GLY A 63 6.99 -21.66 19.81
CA GLY A 63 6.64 -21.98 18.42
C GLY A 63 6.27 -20.75 17.61
N ARG A 64 5.53 -19.80 18.19
CA ARG A 64 5.26 -18.50 17.52
C ARG A 64 6.54 -17.69 17.28
N HIS A 65 7.48 -17.73 18.21
CA HIS A 65 8.76 -17.03 18.06
C HIS A 65 9.61 -17.64 16.95
N VAL A 66 9.70 -18.97 16.88
CA VAL A 66 10.40 -19.67 15.78
C VAL A 66 9.74 -19.37 14.44
N MET A 67 8.41 -19.35 14.37
CA MET A 67 7.69 -19.01 13.14
C MET A 67 8.03 -17.59 12.66
N ARG A 68 8.02 -16.59 13.57
CA ARG A 68 8.41 -15.21 13.21
C ARG A 68 9.83 -15.13 12.67
N LYS A 69 10.78 -15.87 13.25
CA LYS A 69 12.15 -15.96 12.73
C LYS A 69 12.21 -16.56 11.32
N ARG A 70 11.40 -17.61 11.06
CA ARG A 70 11.30 -18.22 9.73
C ARG A 70 10.73 -17.26 8.69
N LEU A 71 9.69 -16.50 9.04
CA LEU A 71 9.13 -15.49 8.14
C LEU A 71 10.17 -14.40 7.81
N ALA A 72 10.94 -13.93 8.79
CA ALA A 72 12.03 -12.98 8.55
C ALA A 72 13.10 -13.56 7.62
N ALA A 73 13.55 -14.79 7.84
CA ALA A 73 14.49 -15.46 6.95
C ALA A 73 13.94 -15.62 5.52
N ALA A 74 12.64 -15.93 5.38
CA ALA A 74 12.00 -16.04 4.07
C ALA A 74 11.93 -14.69 3.34
N ALA A 75 11.60 -13.61 4.06
CA ALA A 75 11.64 -12.26 3.49
C ALA A 75 13.04 -11.88 3.00
N HIS A 76 14.09 -12.25 3.74
CA HIS A 76 15.46 -12.06 3.29
C HIS A 76 15.75 -12.81 1.98
N MET A 77 15.36 -14.08 1.87
CA MET A 77 15.59 -14.88 0.67
C MET A 77 14.87 -14.34 -0.57
N VAL A 78 13.68 -13.76 -0.40
CA VAL A 78 12.91 -13.15 -1.50
C VAL A 78 13.52 -11.83 -1.98
N CYS A 79 14.13 -11.06 -1.07
CA CYS A 79 14.61 -9.71 -1.37
C CYS A 79 16.10 -9.62 -1.76
N ASP A 80 16.84 -10.73 -1.69
CA ASP A 80 18.30 -10.74 -1.90
C ASP A 80 18.72 -10.50 -3.36
N GLU A 81 17.78 -10.55 -4.32
CA GLU A 81 18.02 -10.24 -5.74
C GLU A 81 18.39 -8.76 -6.00
N ALA A 82 18.14 -7.84 -5.07
CA ALA A 82 18.48 -6.42 -5.23
C ALA A 82 19.99 -6.11 -5.09
N SER A 83 20.80 -7.10 -4.72
CA SER A 83 22.23 -6.97 -4.40
C SER A 83 23.13 -6.60 -5.59
N ASP A 84 22.67 -6.87 -6.82
CA ASP A 84 23.47 -6.68 -8.05
C ASP A 84 23.42 -5.24 -8.61
N LEU A 85 22.76 -4.32 -7.91
CA LEU A 85 22.67 -2.93 -8.33
C LEU A 85 24.02 -2.20 -8.11
N PRO A 86 24.48 -1.39 -9.09
CA PRO A 86 25.76 -0.66 -8.98
C PRO A 86 25.74 0.43 -7.90
N ASP A 87 24.56 0.99 -7.62
CA ASP A 87 24.36 1.96 -6.53
C ASP A 87 23.96 1.25 -5.24
N ARG A 88 24.92 1.10 -4.32
CA ARG A 88 24.73 0.42 -3.04
C ARG A 88 23.74 1.10 -2.10
N LEU A 89 23.60 2.42 -2.15
CA LEU A 89 22.66 3.14 -1.29
C LEU A 89 21.23 2.88 -1.77
N LYS A 90 21.02 2.96 -3.07
CA LYS A 90 19.73 2.64 -3.68
C LYS A 90 19.38 1.16 -3.49
N ALA A 91 20.35 0.25 -3.67
CA ALA A 91 20.19 -1.18 -3.42
C ALA A 91 19.75 -1.45 -1.98
N ARG A 92 20.39 -0.80 -1.01
CA ARG A 92 20.04 -0.93 0.40
C ARG A 92 18.63 -0.44 0.69
N ALA A 93 18.24 0.72 0.15
CA ALA A 93 16.89 1.26 0.35
C ALA A 93 15.82 0.31 -0.22
N LEU A 94 16.03 -0.19 -1.44
CA LEU A 94 15.10 -1.15 -2.07
C LEU A 94 15.00 -2.46 -1.29
N TYR A 95 16.13 -2.97 -0.78
CA TYR A 95 16.17 -4.16 0.05
C TYR A 95 15.37 -3.99 1.35
N GLU A 96 15.55 -2.86 2.06
CA GLU A 96 14.82 -2.59 3.30
C GLU A 96 13.31 -2.54 3.04
N THR A 97 12.89 -1.80 2.01
CA THR A 97 11.47 -1.71 1.62
C THR A 97 10.90 -3.07 1.26
N CYS A 98 11.59 -3.86 0.41
CA CYS A 98 11.17 -5.21 0.06
C CYS A 98 11.01 -6.09 1.31
N ARG A 99 11.99 -6.07 2.23
CA ARG A 99 11.97 -6.92 3.41
C ARG A 99 10.81 -6.56 4.34
N GLU A 100 10.57 -5.26 4.54
CA GLU A 100 9.47 -4.77 5.37
C GLU A 100 8.12 -5.15 4.79
N GLU A 101 7.90 -4.93 3.50
CA GLU A 101 6.67 -5.31 2.81
C GLU A 101 6.46 -6.84 2.80
N ALA A 102 7.51 -7.62 2.53
CA ALA A 102 7.42 -9.08 2.53
C ALA A 102 7.08 -9.63 3.91
N LEU A 103 7.66 -9.04 4.98
CA LEU A 103 7.34 -9.41 6.36
C LEU A 103 5.91 -9.04 6.75
N ASP A 104 5.46 -7.84 6.43
CA ASP A 104 4.10 -7.38 6.74
C ASP A 104 3.06 -8.25 6.04
N ASN A 105 3.24 -8.49 4.75
CA ASN A 105 2.40 -9.39 3.97
C ASN A 105 2.39 -10.80 4.57
N ALA A 106 3.56 -11.38 4.83
CA ALA A 106 3.66 -12.73 5.36
C ALA A 106 3.01 -12.88 6.74
N THR A 107 3.17 -11.90 7.63
CA THR A 107 2.56 -11.93 8.97
C THR A 107 1.04 -11.76 8.92
N THR A 108 0.53 -10.88 8.04
CA THR A 108 -0.90 -10.70 7.79
C THR A 108 -1.55 -11.98 7.26
N HIS A 109 -0.96 -12.59 6.21
CA HIS A 109 -1.44 -13.85 5.67
C HIS A 109 -1.39 -14.99 6.70
N PHE A 110 -0.32 -15.06 7.49
CA PHE A 110 -0.19 -16.06 8.54
C PHE A 110 -1.25 -15.90 9.65
N ALA A 111 -1.51 -14.67 10.10
CA ALA A 111 -2.55 -14.39 11.10
C ALA A 111 -3.94 -14.81 10.62
N ALA A 112 -4.27 -14.54 9.35
CA ALA A 112 -5.52 -14.99 8.74
C ALA A 112 -5.64 -16.53 8.74
N LYS A 113 -4.57 -17.24 8.35
CA LYS A 113 -4.54 -18.71 8.35
C LYS A 113 -4.63 -19.33 9.74
N LEU A 114 -4.01 -18.71 10.75
CA LEU A 114 -4.17 -19.13 12.14
C LEU A 114 -5.63 -19.05 12.59
N LYS A 115 -6.31 -17.95 12.27
CA LYS A 115 -7.72 -17.77 12.62
C LYS A 115 -8.61 -18.81 11.95
N GLU A 116 -8.41 -19.08 10.66
CA GLU A 116 -9.11 -20.17 9.95
C GLU A 116 -8.92 -21.53 10.64
N LYS A 117 -7.68 -21.89 10.99
CA LYS A 117 -7.40 -23.16 11.69
C LYS A 117 -8.05 -23.24 13.07
N GLN A 118 -8.05 -22.16 13.84
CA GLN A 118 -8.68 -22.12 15.16
C GLN A 118 -10.21 -22.27 15.08
N LEU A 119 -10.83 -21.71 14.05
CA LEU A 119 -12.26 -21.86 13.81
C LEU A 119 -12.62 -23.30 13.42
N ALA A 120 -11.80 -23.96 12.60
CA ALA A 120 -12.02 -25.34 12.19
C ALA A 120 -11.83 -26.37 13.33
N GLN A 121 -11.24 -25.96 14.46
CA GLN A 121 -10.99 -26.80 15.63
C GLN A 121 -12.03 -26.63 16.75
N ARG A 122 -13.03 -25.77 16.56
CA ARG A 122 -14.16 -25.59 17.47
C ARG A 122 -15.40 -26.29 16.93
#